data_AF-A0A9Q3J4S3-F1
#
_entry.id   AF-A0A9Q3J4S3-F1
#
_cell.length_a   1.000
_cell.length_b   1.000
_cell.length_c   1.000
_cell.angle_alpha   90.00
_cell.angle_beta   90.00
_cell.angle_gamma   90.00
#
_symmetry.space_group_name_H-M   'P 1'
#
loop_
_entity.id
_entity.type
_entity.pdbx_description
1 polymer ?
#
loop_
_entity_poly.entity_id
_entity_poly.type
_entity_poly.pdbx_seq_one_letter_code
_entity_poly.pdbx_strand_id
1 'polypeptide(L)'
;MVGDFRALNTYTVTDRYPIPRIQIALTKISQAVYITTMNSLKGFNQNVVTPRERKYLKIIFHCGVYEYLRMPFGIKNEPSDFQRMMNKIFPEELSEQWLIIYIDDIIVCSKTWEEHMNRLFRVLTKNPIFQHEDFFKEMPFFDLKTSKHWDM
;
A
#
# COMPACT_ATOMS: atom_id res chain seq x y z
N MET A 1 5.36 -17.92 -9.01
CA MET A 1 4.52 -18.53 -10.08
C MET A 1 3.42 -17.53 -10.41
N VAL A 2 3.25 -17.18 -11.68
CA VAL A 2 2.29 -16.16 -12.14
C VAL A 2 1.29 -16.84 -13.09
N GLY A 3 0.00 -16.72 -12.81
CA GLY A 3 -1.07 -17.19 -13.69
C GLY A 3 -1.46 -16.13 -14.74
N ASP A 4 -1.92 -16.57 -15.90
CA ASP A 4 -2.49 -15.66 -16.90
C ASP A 4 -3.99 -15.43 -16.63
N PHE A 5 -4.31 -14.31 -15.99
CA PHE A 5 -5.68 -13.94 -15.64
C PHE A 5 -6.35 -12.98 -16.64
N ARG A 6 -5.77 -12.74 -17.83
CA ARG A 6 -6.33 -11.77 -18.80
C ARG A 6 -7.76 -12.14 -19.22
N ALA A 7 -8.01 -13.42 -19.48
CA ALA A 7 -9.34 -13.90 -19.83
C ALA A 7 -10.33 -13.68 -18.67
N LEU A 8 -9.94 -14.06 -17.45
CA LEU A 8 -10.75 -13.85 -16.24
C LEU A 8 -11.08 -12.36 -16.05
N ASN A 9 -10.08 -11.48 -16.15
CA ASN A 9 -10.22 -10.04 -15.96
C ASN A 9 -11.19 -9.37 -16.96
N THR A 10 -11.40 -9.99 -18.13
CA THR A 10 -12.36 -9.52 -19.14
C THR A 10 -13.80 -9.74 -18.68
N TYR A 11 -14.07 -10.86 -17.99
CA TYR A 11 -15.40 -11.20 -17.46
C TYR A 11 -15.64 -10.65 -16.05
N THR A 12 -14.59 -10.25 -15.34
CA THR A 12 -14.68 -9.65 -14.00
C THR A 12 -15.19 -8.22 -14.07
N VAL A 13 -16.30 -7.97 -13.37
CA VAL A 13 -16.85 -6.62 -13.16
C VAL A 13 -15.81 -5.75 -12.48
N THR A 14 -15.53 -4.58 -13.05
CA THR A 14 -14.55 -3.63 -12.49
C THR A 14 -15.05 -3.08 -11.14
N ASP A 15 -14.26 -3.27 -10.09
CA ASP A 15 -14.44 -2.53 -8.84
C ASP A 15 -13.86 -1.12 -9.00
N ARG A 16 -14.66 -0.10 -8.69
CA ARG A 16 -14.28 1.32 -8.79
C ARG A 16 -14.13 1.92 -7.41
N TYR A 17 -13.34 1.27 -6.55
CA TYR A 17 -13.05 1.81 -5.24
C TYR A 17 -12.25 3.12 -5.37
N PRO A 18 -12.56 4.17 -4.58
CA PRO A 18 -11.85 5.44 -4.68
C PRO A 18 -10.40 5.29 -4.20
N ILE A 19 -9.47 5.27 -5.15
CA ILE A 19 -8.03 5.37 -4.88
C ILE A 19 -7.65 6.86 -4.84
N PRO A 20 -6.86 7.32 -3.86
CA PRO A 20 -6.45 8.71 -3.77
C PRO A 20 -5.77 9.19 -5.05
N ARG A 21 -6.11 10.41 -5.49
CA ARG A 21 -5.42 11.02 -6.63
C ARG A 21 -4.00 11.37 -6.22
N ILE A 22 -3.04 11.03 -7.08
CA ILE A 22 -1.62 11.29 -6.83
C ILE A 22 -1.33 12.77 -6.56
N GLN A 23 -2.05 13.70 -7.22
CA GLN A 23 -1.89 15.14 -6.99
C GLN A 23 -2.19 15.56 -5.54
N ILE A 24 -3.19 14.93 -4.92
CA ILE A 24 -3.57 15.21 -3.53
C ILE A 24 -2.48 14.68 -2.59
N ALA A 25 -1.95 13.49 -2.88
CA ALA A 25 -0.83 12.94 -2.13
C ALA A 25 0.41 13.84 -2.22
N LEU A 26 0.79 14.26 -3.43
CA LEU A 26 1.94 15.15 -3.66
C LEU A 26 1.81 16.51 -2.97
N THR A 27 0.61 17.10 -2.96
CA THR A 27 0.37 18.36 -2.26
C THR A 27 0.63 18.24 -0.76
N LYS A 28 0.20 17.14 -0.14
CA LYS A 28 0.45 16.88 1.28
C LYS A 28 1.93 16.63 1.57
N ILE A 29 2.58 15.85 0.72
CA ILE A 29 4.03 15.58 0.79
C ILE A 29 4.83 16.89 0.70
N SER A 30 4.42 17.82 -0.17
CA SER A 30 5.10 19.11 -0.34
C SER A 30 5.07 20.02 0.91
N GLN A 31 4.13 19.80 1.82
CA GLN A 31 4.00 20.57 3.06
C GLN A 31 4.70 19.90 4.25
N ALA A 32 5.22 18.69 4.05
CA ALA A 32 5.90 17.91 5.08
C ALA A 32 7.39 18.23 5.11
N VAL A 33 7.97 18.19 6.30
CA VAL A 33 9.41 18.29 6.53
C VAL A 33 10.02 16.89 6.66
N TYR A 34 9.30 15.97 7.28
CA TYR A 34 9.69 14.57 7.42
C TYR A 34 8.69 13.68 6.70
N ILE A 35 9.21 12.76 5.88
CA ILE A 35 8.41 11.83 5.08
C ILE A 35 9.01 10.45 5.25
N THR A 36 8.18 9.48 5.62
CA THR A 36 8.55 8.06 5.60
C THR A 36 7.60 7.33 4.69
N THR A 37 8.15 6.54 3.77
CA THR A 37 7.36 5.65 2.91
C THR A 37 7.64 4.22 3.33
N MET A 38 6.58 3.46 3.60
CA MET A 38 6.61 2.03 3.86
C MET A 38 5.88 1.34 2.71
N ASN A 39 6.45 0.27 2.19
CA ASN A 39 5.80 -0.52 1.15
C ASN A 39 5.52 -1.91 1.71
N SER A 40 4.32 -2.42 1.42
CA SER A 40 4.01 -3.82 1.69
C SER A 40 4.64 -4.71 0.62
N LEU A 41 5.91 -5.13 0.81
CA LEU A 41 6.67 -5.97 -0.14
C LEU A 41 5.93 -7.23 -0.63
N LYS A 42 4.90 -7.70 0.09
CA LYS A 42 4.04 -8.84 -0.28
C LYS A 42 2.53 -8.55 -0.12
N GLY A 43 2.11 -7.29 -0.05
CA GLY A 43 0.77 -6.89 0.40
C GLY A 43 -0.38 -7.61 -0.28
N PHE A 44 -0.30 -7.77 -1.60
CA PHE A 44 -1.35 -8.44 -2.38
C PHE A 44 -1.46 -9.93 -2.06
N ASN A 45 -0.33 -10.62 -1.88
CA ASN A 45 -0.29 -12.04 -1.51
C ASN A 45 -0.68 -12.30 -0.04
N GLN A 46 -0.95 -11.28 0.75
CA GLN A 46 -1.47 -11.43 2.12
C GLN A 46 -3.00 -11.46 2.14
N ASN A 47 -3.68 -10.97 1.09
CA ASN A 47 -5.14 -10.96 1.03
C ASN A 47 -5.69 -12.39 0.89
N VAL A 48 -6.55 -12.83 1.81
CA VAL A 48 -7.20 -14.15 1.74
C VAL A 48 -8.28 -14.12 0.67
N VAL A 49 -8.24 -15.07 -0.26
CA VAL A 49 -9.30 -15.25 -1.24
C VAL A 49 -10.47 -15.98 -0.59
N THR A 50 -11.68 -15.45 -0.79
CA THR A 50 -12.89 -16.09 -0.28
C THR A 50 -13.07 -17.48 -0.90
N PRO A 51 -13.56 -18.49 -0.14
CA PRO A 51 -13.72 -19.85 -0.67
C PRO A 51 -14.53 -19.93 -1.97
N ARG A 52 -15.48 -19.01 -2.16
CA ARG A 52 -16.32 -18.91 -3.36
C ARG A 52 -15.54 -18.50 -4.62
N GLU A 53 -14.52 -17.66 -4.45
CA GLU A 53 -13.75 -17.06 -5.56
C GLU A 53 -12.52 -17.87 -5.96
N ARG A 54 -12.01 -18.73 -5.06
CA ARG A 54 -10.84 -19.60 -5.31
C ARG A 54 -10.94 -20.40 -6.59
N LYS A 55 -12.15 -20.88 -6.93
CA LYS A 55 -12.39 -21.65 -8.15
C LYS A 55 -12.09 -20.89 -9.44
N TYR A 56 -12.13 -19.55 -9.42
CA TYR A 56 -11.80 -18.70 -10.57
C TYR A 56 -10.30 -18.43 -10.65
N LEU A 57 -9.57 -18.62 -9.55
CA LEU A 57 -8.13 -18.43 -9.45
C LEU A 57 -7.39 -19.77 -9.59
N LYS A 58 -7.88 -20.64 -10.47
CA LYS A 58 -7.25 -21.91 -10.80
C LYS A 58 -6.13 -21.70 -11.81
N ILE A 59 -5.01 -22.36 -11.59
CA ILE A 59 -3.92 -22.45 -12.56
C ILE A 59 -3.64 -23.91 -12.89
N ILE A 60 -3.30 -24.14 -14.16
CA ILE A 60 -2.91 -25.46 -14.65
C ILE A 60 -1.38 -25.50 -14.62
N PHE A 61 -0.85 -26.55 -13.99
CA PHE A 61 0.57 -26.84 -13.95
C PHE A 61 0.80 -28.25 -14.49
N HIS A 62 2.06 -28.59 -14.83
CA HIS A 62 2.39 -29.86 -15.48
C HIS A 62 1.94 -31.10 -14.69
N CYS A 63 1.79 -30.98 -13.37
CA CYS A 63 1.37 -32.06 -12.48
C CYS A 63 -0.07 -31.94 -11.95
N GLY A 64 -0.87 -30.96 -12.40
CA GLY A 64 -2.27 -30.84 -11.98
C GLY A 64 -2.83 -29.43 -11.97
N VAL A 65 -4.02 -29.28 -11.39
CA VAL A 65 -4.71 -27.99 -11.23
C VAL A 65 -4.61 -27.53 -9.78
N TYR A 66 -4.15 -26.30 -9.58
CA TYR A 66 -3.96 -25.69 -8.27
C TYR A 66 -4.83 -24.45 -8.11
N GLU A 67 -5.25 -24.18 -6.88
CA GLU A 67 -6.04 -22.99 -6.53
C GLU A 67 -5.22 -22.04 -5.65
N TYR A 68 -5.33 -20.74 -5.92
CA TYR A 68 -4.76 -19.72 -5.05
C TYR A 68 -5.61 -19.54 -3.78
N LEU A 69 -4.98 -19.66 -2.61
CA LEU A 69 -5.60 -19.36 -1.31
C LEU A 69 -5.47 -17.88 -0.92
N ARG A 70 -4.45 -17.22 -1.47
CA ARG A 70 -4.16 -15.80 -1.31
C ARG A 70 -4.21 -15.12 -2.67
N MET A 71 -4.52 -13.83 -2.68
CA MET A 71 -4.78 -13.13 -3.93
C MET A 71 -3.52 -13.11 -4.80
N PRO A 72 -3.56 -13.65 -6.03
CA PRO A 72 -2.40 -13.64 -6.92
C PRO A 72 -2.26 -12.28 -7.61
N PHE A 73 -1.03 -11.96 -7.98
CA PHE A 73 -0.76 -10.84 -8.87
C PHE A 73 -1.49 -11.00 -10.21
N GLY A 74 -1.91 -9.88 -10.79
CA GLY A 74 -2.55 -9.82 -12.11
C GLY A 74 -4.08 -9.86 -12.08
N ILE A 75 -4.71 -9.89 -10.90
CA ILE A 75 -6.17 -9.75 -10.77
C ILE A 75 -6.57 -8.28 -10.83
N LYS A 76 -7.53 -7.97 -11.69
CA LYS A 76 -7.95 -6.59 -12.02
C LYS A 76 -8.41 -5.76 -10.84
N ASN A 77 -9.14 -6.34 -9.90
CA ASN A 77 -9.73 -5.60 -8.77
C ASN A 77 -8.85 -5.59 -7.52
N GLU A 78 -7.71 -6.27 -7.57
CA GLU A 78 -6.86 -6.47 -6.41
C GLU A 78 -6.38 -5.15 -5.76
N PRO A 79 -5.94 -4.13 -6.53
CA PRO A 79 -5.57 -2.83 -5.95
C PRO A 79 -6.71 -2.15 -5.19
N SER A 80 -7.95 -2.32 -5.66
CA SER A 80 -9.14 -1.74 -5.03
C SER A 80 -9.48 -2.43 -3.71
N ASP A 81 -9.34 -3.76 -3.68
CA ASP A 81 -9.54 -4.55 -2.46
C ASP A 81 -8.47 -4.21 -1.41
N PHE A 82 -7.20 -4.11 -1.82
CA PHE A 82 -6.10 -3.74 -0.93
C PHE A 82 -6.29 -2.32 -0.37
N GLN A 83 -6.59 -1.33 -1.22
CA GLN A 83 -6.87 0.03 -0.76
C GLN A 83 -8.04 0.07 0.23
N ARG A 84 -9.12 -0.68 -0.03
CA ARG A 84 -10.28 -0.75 0.86
C ARG A 84 -9.93 -1.36 2.22
N MET A 85 -9.12 -2.41 2.24
CA MET A 85 -8.63 -3.02 3.47
C MET A 85 -7.81 -2.00 4.26
N MET A 86 -6.85 -1.35 3.63
CA MET A 86 -5.97 -0.38 4.28
C MET A 86 -6.75 0.83 4.83
N ASN A 87 -7.75 1.32 4.09
CA ASN A 87 -8.63 2.39 4.56
C ASN A 87 -9.44 2.00 5.80
N LYS A 88 -9.80 0.72 5.96
CA LYS A 88 -10.48 0.21 7.15
C LYS A 88 -9.55 0.06 8.35
N ILE A 89 -8.26 -0.20 8.12
CA ILE A 89 -7.25 -0.34 9.18
C ILE A 89 -6.85 1.02 9.74
N PHE A 90 -6.77 2.05 8.88
CA PHE A 90 -6.30 3.39 9.23
C PHE A 90 -7.34 4.51 9.06
N PRO A 91 -8.59 4.36 9.53
CA PRO A 91 -9.63 5.35 9.28
C PRO A 91 -9.31 6.70 9.94
N GLU A 92 -8.79 6.66 11.16
CA GLU A 92 -8.45 7.85 11.95
C GLU A 92 -7.26 8.59 11.34
N GLU A 93 -6.18 7.89 11.03
CA GLU A 93 -4.95 8.46 10.49
C GLU A 93 -5.17 9.10 9.11
N LEU A 94 -6.03 8.49 8.28
CA LEU A 94 -6.48 9.08 7.02
C LEU A 94 -7.32 10.34 7.24
N SER A 95 -8.18 10.35 8.26
CA SER A 95 -9.02 11.51 8.61
C SER A 95 -8.20 12.69 9.16
N GLU A 96 -7.14 12.40 9.90
CA GLU A 96 -6.16 13.38 10.40
C GLU A 96 -5.21 13.89 9.29
N GLN A 97 -5.34 13.35 8.08
CA GLN A 97 -4.70 13.79 6.84
C GLN A 97 -3.16 13.71 6.77
N TRP A 98 -2.48 13.22 7.80
CA TRP A 98 -1.03 13.04 7.81
C TRP A 98 -0.56 11.68 7.30
N LEU A 99 -1.45 10.69 7.24
CA LEU A 99 -1.22 9.41 6.60
C LEU A 99 -1.82 9.44 5.19
N ILE A 100 -1.07 8.93 4.23
CA ILE A 100 -1.51 8.72 2.86
C ILE A 100 -1.30 7.26 2.53
N ILE A 101 -2.32 6.61 2.00
CA ILE A 101 -2.26 5.22 1.56
C ILE A 101 -2.57 5.21 0.07
N TYR A 102 -1.62 4.76 -0.73
CA TYR A 102 -1.75 4.63 -2.16
C TYR A 102 -1.45 3.19 -2.56
N ILE A 103 -2.50 2.38 -2.72
CA ILE A 103 -2.38 0.95 -2.99
C ILE A 103 -1.46 0.32 -1.92
N ASP A 104 -0.25 -0.11 -2.28
CA ASP A 104 0.74 -0.79 -1.44
C ASP A 104 1.68 0.16 -0.67
N ASP A 105 1.68 1.45 -1.03
CA ASP A 105 2.52 2.47 -0.40
C ASP A 105 1.77 3.18 0.74
N ILE A 106 2.43 3.25 1.89
CA ILE A 106 1.97 3.96 3.08
C ILE A 106 2.97 5.08 3.36
N ILE A 107 2.49 6.31 3.29
CA ILE A 107 3.32 7.50 3.39
C ILE A 107 2.89 8.27 4.63
N VAL A 108 3.83 8.41 5.56
CA VAL A 108 3.70 9.18 6.81
C VAL A 108 4.38 10.52 6.61
N CYS A 109 3.63 11.60 6.84
CA CYS A 109 4.12 12.97 6.72
C CYS A 109 4.10 13.68 8.07
N SER A 110 5.11 14.51 8.38
CA SER A 110 5.10 15.39 9.55
C SER A 110 5.92 16.67 9.36
N LYS A 111 5.80 17.61 10.30
CA LYS A 111 6.57 18.87 10.30
C LYS A 111 7.70 18.87 11.32
N THR A 112 7.57 18.10 12.40
CA THR A 112 8.61 17.94 13.42
C THR A 112 9.00 16.48 13.59
N TRP A 113 10.23 16.24 14.04
CA TRP A 113 10.74 14.89 14.25
C TRP A 113 9.96 14.12 15.34
N GLU A 114 9.61 14.80 16.44
CA GLU A 114 8.85 14.20 17.54
C GLU A 114 7.45 13.76 17.08
N GLU A 115 6.76 14.61 16.32
CA GLU A 115 5.48 14.28 15.68
C GLU A 115 5.64 13.10 14.71
N HIS A 116 6.73 13.07 13.94
CA HIS A 116 7.04 11.99 13.01
C HIS A 116 7.14 10.64 13.71
N MET A 117 7.92 10.58 14.79
CA MET A 117 8.14 9.36 15.55
C MET A 117 6.87 8.86 16.21
N ASN A 118 6.03 9.76 16.74
CA ASN A 118 4.73 9.39 17.29
C ASN A 118 3.81 8.79 16.21
N ARG A 119 3.73 9.44 15.04
CA ARG A 119 2.95 8.96 13.89
C ARG A 119 3.43 7.59 13.39
N LEU A 120 4.74 7.41 13.27
CA LEU A 120 5.32 6.12 12.90
C LEU A 120 4.97 5.05 13.92
N PHE A 121 5.11 5.35 15.21
CA PHE A 121 4.76 4.42 16.28
C PHE A 121 3.29 3.99 16.19
N ARG A 122 2.37 4.94 15.96
CA ARG A 122 0.93 4.65 15.74
C ARG A 122 0.70 3.71 14.56
N VAL A 123 1.35 3.97 13.42
CA VAL A 123 1.19 3.12 12.23
C VAL A 123 1.71 1.70 12.47
N LEU A 124 2.88 1.58 13.10
CA LEU A 124 3.53 0.30 13.37
C LEU A 124 2.80 -0.54 14.43
N THR A 125 2.17 0.10 15.44
CA THR A 125 1.42 -0.64 16.48
C THR A 125 0.03 -1.08 16.03
N LYS A 126 -0.62 -0.35 15.11
CA LYS A 126 -2.02 -0.61 14.73
C LYS A 126 -2.22 -1.87 13.89
N ASN A 127 -1.19 -2.37 13.21
CA ASN A 127 -1.36 -3.49 12.29
C ASN A 127 -0.26 -4.56 12.43
N PRO A 128 -0.62 -5.81 12.76
CA PRO A 128 0.32 -6.92 12.91
C PRO A 128 1.01 -7.34 11.61
N ILE A 129 0.52 -6.87 10.45
CA ILE A 129 1.18 -7.09 9.15
C ILE A 129 2.57 -6.44 9.13
N PHE A 130 2.79 -5.31 9.81
CA PHE A 130 4.07 -4.59 9.85
C PHE A 130 5.08 -5.15 10.85
N GLN A 131 4.78 -6.28 11.53
CA GLN A 131 5.70 -6.89 12.49
C GLN A 131 6.84 -7.68 11.83
N HIS A 132 6.82 -7.85 10.51
CA HIS A 132 7.95 -8.43 9.77
C HIS A 132 8.90 -7.31 9.30
N GLU A 133 10.21 -7.57 9.28
CA GLU A 133 11.24 -6.56 8.94
C GLU A 133 11.21 -6.10 7.46
N ASP A 134 10.36 -6.72 6.64
CA ASP A 134 10.24 -6.56 5.19
C ASP A 134 9.53 -5.24 4.76
N PHE A 135 9.22 -4.27 5.62
CA PHE A 135 8.35 -3.11 5.25
C PHE A 135 9.06 -1.77 5.08
N PHE A 136 10.33 -1.70 5.47
CA PHE A 136 11.09 -0.47 5.42
C PHE A 136 11.82 -0.36 4.07
N LYS A 137 11.51 0.70 3.33
CA LYS A 137 12.37 1.15 2.25
C LYS A 137 13.20 2.30 2.82
N GLU A 138 14.51 2.17 2.77
CA GLU A 138 15.38 3.31 3.08
C GLU A 138 15.16 4.39 2.02
N MET A 139 14.69 5.56 2.46
CA MET A 139 14.96 6.82 1.77
C MET A 139 16.00 7.59 2.58
N PRO A 140 16.93 8.29 1.93
CA PRO A 140 18.03 8.95 2.61
C PRO A 140 17.46 10.07 3.50
N PHE A 141 17.44 9.83 4.80
CA PHE A 141 17.27 10.89 5.77
C PHE A 141 18.60 11.64 5.92
N PHE A 142 18.55 12.96 5.68
CA PHE A 142 19.56 13.99 5.92
C PHE A 142 20.79 14.05 4.98
N ASP A 143 20.74 15.02 4.04
CA ASP A 143 21.81 16.03 3.99
C ASP A 143 21.20 17.36 4.45
N LEU A 144 21.43 17.70 5.72
CA LEU A 144 21.22 19.03 6.24
C LEU A 144 22.32 19.93 5.63
N LYS A 145 22.18 20.32 4.36
CA LYS A 145 22.88 21.50 3.87
C LYS A 145 22.09 22.74 4.26
N THR A 146 22.47 23.28 5.40
CA THR A 146 22.50 24.72 5.61
C THR A 146 23.24 25.40 4.44
N SER A 147 22.51 25.83 3.42
CA SER A 147 22.90 26.96 2.55
C SER A 147 21.61 27.58 2.02
N LYS A 148 21.16 28.70 2.60
CA LYS A 148 21.39 30.04 2.02
C LYS A 148 21.32 30.06 0.49
N HIS A 149 20.36 30.85 0.00
CA HIS A 149 20.20 31.37 -1.36
C HIS A 149 19.68 30.41 -2.43
N TRP A 150 18.43 30.65 -2.82
CA TRP A 150 18.03 30.66 -4.22
C TRP A 150 17.40 32.03 -4.50
N ASP A 151 18.28 33.02 -4.66
CA ASP A 151 18.05 34.12 -5.58
C ASP A 151 18.36 33.61 -7.00
N MET A 152 17.52 34.06 -7.94
CA MET A 152 17.55 33.91 -9.42
C MET A 152 16.96 32.65 -10.02
#